data_AF-A0A6N2EQ23-F1
#
_entry.id   AF-A0A6N2EQ23-F1
#
_cell.length_a   1.000
_cell.length_b   1.000
_cell.length_c   1.000
_cell.angle_alpha   90.00
_cell.angle_beta   90.00
_cell.angle_gamma   90.00
#
_symmetry.space_group_name_H-M   'P 1'
#
loop_
_entity.id
_entity.type
_entity.pdbx_description
1 polymer ?
#
loop_
_entity_poly.entity_id
_entity_poly.type
_entity_poly.pdbx_seq_one_letter_code
_entity_poly.pdbx_strand_id
1 'polypeptide(L)'
;MPAAVPRKLIVLGDSGVYGWGDPLEGGWCERLRRHWMGLPQAPVLYPLGVRGDGLERVAARLQAEVACRGELRRQQPHGILLATGLNDSARVGRPDGRPQLEPEGFLYGLKQLLLRARARAPVLVLGLTPVQEAAMPFADVLWYGLEQVRRYEGLLEEACLEADVPFLPLLDELLADPDWPAWLCGDGLHLNSEGHRQVFERVQRWSALLEWAGLQPLHLGTAWR
;
A
#
# COMPACT_ATOMS: atom_id res chain seq x y z
N MET A 1 -15.38 -23.79 23.31
CA MET A 1 -14.02 -23.29 23.03
C MET A 1 -14.12 -21.78 22.89
N PRO A 2 -13.31 -20.97 23.58
CA PRO A 2 -13.29 -19.53 23.32
C PRO A 2 -12.93 -19.30 21.85
N ALA A 3 -13.58 -18.31 21.21
CA ALA A 3 -13.28 -17.97 19.82
C ALA A 3 -11.78 -17.61 19.71
N ALA A 4 -11.09 -18.21 18.74
CA ALA A 4 -9.70 -17.89 18.47
C ALA A 4 -9.59 -16.39 18.15
N VAL A 5 -8.62 -15.73 18.75
CA VAL A 5 -8.39 -14.31 18.50
C VAL A 5 -7.93 -14.15 17.04
N PRO A 6 -8.62 -13.36 16.22
CA PRO A 6 -8.24 -13.21 14.82
C PRO A 6 -6.86 -12.56 14.69
N ARG A 7 -6.15 -12.90 13.61
CA ARG A 7 -4.91 -12.21 13.20
C ARG A 7 -5.22 -10.73 12.91
N LYS A 8 -4.23 -9.87 13.06
CA LYS A 8 -4.35 -8.43 12.75
C LYS A 8 -3.35 -8.03 11.69
N LEU A 9 -3.83 -7.40 10.62
CA LEU A 9 -3.01 -6.75 9.60
C LEU A 9 -3.07 -5.24 9.81
N ILE A 10 -1.92 -4.62 10.02
CA ILE A 10 -1.80 -3.16 10.06
C ILE A 10 -1.32 -2.68 8.70
N VAL A 11 -2.12 -1.88 8.00
CA VAL A 11 -1.73 -1.33 6.69
C VAL A 11 -1.29 0.11 6.88
N LEU A 12 -0.01 0.40 6.65
CA LEU A 12 0.59 1.71 6.80
C LEU A 12 0.92 2.28 5.42
N GLY A 13 0.51 3.51 5.17
CA GLY A 13 0.82 4.16 3.91
C GLY A 13 0.25 5.55 3.77
N ASP A 14 0.05 5.97 2.54
CA ASP A 14 -0.29 7.34 2.19
C ASP A 14 -1.78 7.55 1.87
N SER A 15 -2.09 8.50 0.99
CA SER A 15 -3.46 8.77 0.51
C SER A 15 -4.09 7.57 -0.21
N GLY A 16 -3.29 6.68 -0.80
CA GLY A 16 -3.78 5.44 -1.40
C GLY A 16 -4.37 4.49 -0.36
N VAL A 17 -3.67 4.30 0.77
CA VAL A 17 -4.19 3.50 1.91
C VAL A 17 -5.39 4.19 2.56
N TYR A 18 -5.39 5.52 2.64
CA TYR A 18 -6.53 6.29 3.15
C TYR A 18 -7.79 6.10 2.30
N GLY A 19 -7.63 5.72 1.02
CA GLY A 19 -8.73 5.60 0.07
C GLY A 19 -9.15 6.92 -0.56
N TRP A 20 -8.25 7.91 -0.58
CA TRP A 20 -8.54 9.20 -1.18
C TRP A 20 -8.85 9.02 -2.68
N GLY A 21 -9.90 9.70 -3.16
CA GLY A 21 -10.39 9.60 -4.53
C GLY A 21 -11.51 8.57 -4.74
N ASP A 22 -11.81 7.71 -3.76
CA ASP A 22 -12.92 6.73 -3.83
C ASP A 22 -14.08 7.11 -2.90
N PRO A 23 -15.03 7.96 -3.33
CA PRO A 23 -16.20 8.31 -2.53
C PRO A 23 -17.24 7.18 -2.45
N LEU A 24 -17.13 6.14 -3.29
CA LEU A 24 -18.12 5.07 -3.37
C LEU A 24 -17.87 3.97 -2.35
N GLU A 25 -16.62 3.52 -2.21
CA GLU A 25 -16.29 2.36 -1.37
C GLU A 25 -15.10 2.58 -0.43
N GLY A 26 -14.54 3.80 -0.37
CA GLY A 26 -13.51 4.17 0.59
C GLY A 26 -12.11 3.63 0.30
N GLY A 27 -11.85 3.16 -0.92
CA GLY A 27 -10.53 2.76 -1.40
C GLY A 27 -10.23 1.27 -1.30
N TRP A 28 -9.09 0.86 -1.88
CA TRP A 28 -8.73 -0.56 -1.98
C TRP A 28 -8.60 -1.24 -0.61
N CYS A 29 -8.10 -0.50 0.39
CA CYS A 29 -7.85 -1.03 1.73
C CYS A 29 -9.17 -1.26 2.48
N GLU A 30 -10.13 -0.35 2.32
CA GLU A 30 -11.47 -0.49 2.88
C GLU A 30 -12.25 -1.62 2.20
N ARG A 31 -12.14 -1.75 0.87
CA ARG A 31 -12.70 -2.89 0.11
C ARG A 31 -12.16 -4.22 0.63
N LEU A 32 -10.86 -4.33 0.87
CA LEU A 32 -10.25 -5.52 1.46
C LEU A 32 -10.75 -5.80 2.87
N ARG A 33 -10.82 -4.76 3.72
CA ARG A 33 -11.35 -4.88 5.08
C ARG A 33 -12.79 -5.39 5.08
N ARG A 34 -13.67 -4.81 4.25
CA ARG A 34 -15.07 -5.21 4.08
C ARG A 34 -15.19 -6.64 3.54
N HIS A 35 -14.37 -7.01 2.56
CA HIS A 35 -14.32 -8.36 2.02
C HIS A 35 -13.98 -9.39 3.10
N TRP A 36 -12.93 -9.15 3.90
CA TRP A 36 -12.53 -10.04 4.99
C TRP A 36 -13.54 -10.11 6.13
N MET A 37 -14.25 -9.03 6.46
CA MET A 37 -15.33 -9.07 7.45
C MET A 37 -16.46 -10.05 7.08
N GLY A 38 -16.65 -10.34 5.79
CA GLY A 38 -17.61 -11.32 5.32
C GLY A 38 -17.14 -12.78 5.39
N LEU A 39 -15.85 -13.02 5.69
CA LEU A 39 -15.25 -14.34 5.70
C LEU A 39 -15.11 -14.87 7.14
N PRO A 40 -15.46 -16.14 7.41
CA PRO A 40 -15.26 -16.72 8.73
C PRO A 40 -13.77 -16.80 9.05
N GLN A 41 -13.38 -16.35 10.25
CA GLN A 41 -12.01 -16.41 10.78
C GLN A 41 -10.96 -15.58 10.02
N ALA A 42 -11.37 -14.71 9.09
CA ALA A 42 -10.43 -13.83 8.41
C ALA A 42 -9.77 -12.83 9.39
N PRO A 43 -8.55 -12.34 9.05
CA PRO A 43 -7.88 -11.34 9.86
C PRO A 43 -8.67 -10.02 9.97
N VAL A 44 -8.47 -9.31 11.08
CA VAL A 44 -8.89 -7.92 11.24
C VAL A 44 -7.86 -7.02 10.54
N LEU A 45 -8.33 -6.09 9.71
CA LEU A 45 -7.49 -5.13 8.99
C LEU A 45 -7.69 -3.72 9.55
N TYR A 46 -6.59 -3.01 9.81
CA TYR A 46 -6.59 -1.59 10.17
C TYR A 46 -5.96 -0.76 9.05
N PRO A 47 -6.74 0.06 8.31
CA PRO A 47 -6.23 0.95 7.28
C PRO A 47 -5.72 2.24 7.92
N LEU A 48 -4.40 2.46 7.89
CA LEU A 48 -3.73 3.60 8.53
C LEU A 48 -3.00 4.47 7.49
N GLY A 49 -3.76 4.95 6.52
CA GLY A 49 -3.29 5.88 5.51
C GLY A 49 -3.31 7.32 6.00
N VAL A 50 -2.25 8.09 5.68
CA VAL A 50 -2.18 9.53 5.94
C VAL A 50 -1.81 10.24 4.65
N ARG A 51 -2.61 11.22 4.24
CA ARG A 51 -2.38 11.93 2.96
C ARG A 51 -1.02 12.62 2.94
N GLY A 52 -0.29 12.43 1.85
CA GLY A 52 1.04 13.03 1.66
C GLY A 52 2.16 12.38 2.49
N ASP A 53 1.92 11.25 3.15
CA ASP A 53 2.99 10.50 3.78
C ASP A 53 3.95 9.95 2.73
N GLY A 54 5.24 10.26 2.92
CA GLY A 54 6.34 9.52 2.32
C GLY A 54 6.96 8.57 3.35
N LEU A 55 8.06 7.93 2.95
CA LEU A 55 8.78 6.95 3.72
C LEU A 55 9.13 7.40 5.15
N GLU A 56 9.63 8.62 5.30
CA GLU A 56 10.06 9.17 6.60
C GLU A 56 8.89 9.31 7.59
N ARG A 57 7.71 9.75 7.10
CA ARG A 57 6.53 9.95 7.95
C ARG A 57 5.92 8.62 8.37
N VAL A 58 5.86 7.64 7.46
CA VAL A 58 5.47 6.27 7.80
C VAL A 58 6.42 5.68 8.85
N ALA A 59 7.73 5.84 8.66
CA ALA A 59 8.73 5.35 9.60
C ALA A 59 8.60 5.99 11.00
N ALA A 60 8.29 7.28 11.08
CA ALA A 60 8.13 8.00 12.34
C ALA A 60 6.95 7.49 13.17
N ARG A 61 5.85 7.07 12.54
CA ARG A 61 4.63 6.62 13.23
C ARG A 61 4.50 5.11 13.41
N LEU A 62 5.31 4.31 12.69
CA LEU A 62 5.29 2.84 12.72
C LEU A 62 5.11 2.29 14.14
N GLN A 63 5.98 2.71 15.07
CA GLN A 63 6.02 2.11 16.40
C GLN A 63 4.75 2.35 17.21
N ALA A 64 4.31 3.61 17.27
CA ALA A 64 3.17 4.00 18.07
C ALA A 64 1.88 3.36 17.55
N GLU A 65 1.73 3.30 16.22
CA GLU A 65 0.53 2.78 15.59
C GLU A 65 0.43 1.26 15.58
N VAL A 66 1.55 0.56 15.39
CA VAL A 66 1.59 -0.90 15.46
C VAL A 66 1.37 -1.37 16.90
N ALA A 67 2.00 -0.74 17.88
CA ALA A 67 1.94 -1.19 19.28
C ALA A 67 0.56 -1.06 19.93
N CYS A 68 -0.29 -0.11 19.49
CA CYS A 68 -1.60 0.10 20.10
C CYS A 68 -2.72 -0.80 19.55
N ARG A 69 -2.46 -1.61 18.51
CA ARG A 69 -3.47 -2.43 17.80
C ARG A 69 -3.40 -3.93 18.13
N GLY A 70 -2.90 -4.25 19.33
CA GLY A 70 -2.88 -5.59 19.90
C GLY A 70 -4.21 -6.07 20.51
N GLU A 71 -5.17 -5.17 20.74
CA GLU A 71 -6.51 -5.29 21.39
C GLU A 71 -6.56 -6.01 22.76
N LEU A 72 -5.92 -7.17 22.90
CA LEU A 72 -5.76 -7.90 24.15
C LEU A 72 -4.40 -7.57 24.77
N ARG A 73 -4.39 -7.28 26.08
CA ARG A 73 -3.16 -6.92 26.82
C ARG A 73 -2.04 -7.91 26.50
N ARG A 74 -0.92 -7.39 25.98
CA ARG A 74 0.34 -8.08 25.63
C ARG A 74 0.40 -8.79 24.26
N GLN A 75 -0.61 -8.67 23.40
CA GLN A 75 -0.48 -9.16 22.02
C GLN A 75 0.14 -8.08 21.11
N GLN A 76 1.06 -8.48 20.24
CA GLN A 76 1.52 -7.65 19.13
C GLN A 76 0.65 -7.95 17.90
N PRO A 77 0.51 -7.01 16.94
CA PRO A 77 -0.12 -7.32 15.66
C PRO A 77 0.63 -8.45 14.93
N HIS A 78 -0.08 -9.12 14.01
CA HIS A 78 0.40 -10.36 13.40
C HIS A 78 0.98 -10.15 12.01
N GLY A 79 0.75 -8.97 11.41
CA GLY A 79 1.27 -8.61 10.11
C GLY A 79 1.24 -7.10 9.89
N ILE A 80 2.16 -6.62 9.07
CA ILE A 80 2.24 -5.25 8.61
C ILE A 80 2.27 -5.27 7.08
N LEU A 81 1.45 -4.44 6.44
CA LEU A 81 1.51 -4.17 5.00
C LEU A 81 1.94 -2.72 4.81
N LEU A 82 3.06 -2.49 4.14
CA LEU A 82 3.55 -1.15 3.80
C LEU A 82 3.13 -0.80 2.36
N ALA A 83 2.57 0.39 2.16
CA ALA A 83 2.20 0.92 0.86
C ALA A 83 2.54 2.43 0.82
N THR A 84 3.78 2.74 0.48
CA THR A 84 4.33 4.11 0.48
C THR A 84 5.49 4.22 -0.51
N GLY A 85 5.84 5.44 -0.90
CA GLY A 85 6.93 5.73 -1.84
C GLY A 85 6.52 6.61 -3.02
N LEU A 86 5.22 6.71 -3.32
CA LEU A 86 4.74 7.55 -4.41
C LEU A 86 5.06 9.02 -4.17
N ASN A 87 4.80 9.53 -2.96
CA ASN A 87 5.10 10.91 -2.58
C ASN A 87 6.59 11.23 -2.61
N ASP A 88 7.45 10.28 -2.24
CA ASP A 88 8.91 10.40 -2.25
C ASP A 88 9.45 10.62 -3.68
N SER A 89 8.79 10.04 -4.69
CA SER A 89 9.18 10.13 -6.10
C SER A 89 8.94 11.51 -6.75
N ALA A 90 8.10 12.35 -6.15
CA ALA A 90 7.70 13.63 -6.71
C ALA A 90 8.89 14.62 -6.76
N ARG A 91 9.08 15.29 -7.90
CA ARG A 91 10.04 16.39 -8.04
C ARG A 91 9.42 17.71 -7.60
N VAL A 92 10.19 18.56 -6.93
CA VAL A 92 9.68 19.79 -6.30
C VAL A 92 9.97 21.03 -7.14
N GLY A 93 8.94 21.85 -7.35
CA GLY A 93 8.98 23.17 -7.97
C GLY A 93 8.95 23.16 -9.50
N ARG A 94 9.59 22.17 -10.14
CA ARG A 94 9.67 22.05 -11.61
C ARG A 94 9.85 20.60 -12.05
N PRO A 95 9.56 20.25 -13.33
CA PRO A 95 9.64 18.87 -13.84
C PRO A 95 11.02 18.22 -13.69
N ASP A 96 12.10 19.00 -13.73
CA ASP A 96 13.50 18.57 -13.54
C ASP A 96 14.04 18.92 -12.14
N GLY A 97 13.15 19.24 -11.20
CA GLY A 97 13.47 19.56 -9.82
C GLY A 97 14.02 18.36 -9.06
N ARG A 98 14.49 18.58 -7.82
CA ARG A 98 14.92 17.48 -6.95
C ARG A 98 13.71 16.67 -6.49
N PRO A 99 13.83 15.34 -6.38
CA PRO A 99 12.80 14.53 -5.73
C PRO A 99 12.60 14.96 -4.27
N GLN A 100 11.44 14.63 -3.69
CA GLN A 100 11.19 14.88 -2.26
C GLN A 100 12.18 14.14 -1.37
N LEU A 101 12.59 12.94 -1.76
CA LEU A 101 13.64 12.17 -1.11
C LEU A 101 14.55 11.58 -2.18
N GLU A 102 15.86 11.76 -2.11
CA GLU A 102 16.76 11.20 -3.13
C GLU A 102 16.71 9.66 -3.17
N PRO A 103 16.84 9.02 -4.34
CA PRO A 103 16.71 7.57 -4.52
C PRO A 103 17.57 6.73 -3.58
N GLU A 104 18.83 7.12 -3.36
CA GLU A 104 19.74 6.43 -2.45
C GLU A 104 19.29 6.58 -0.99
N GLY A 105 18.74 7.75 -0.65
CA GLY A 105 18.14 8.02 0.66
C GLY A 105 16.85 7.22 0.88
N PHE A 106 16.01 7.12 -0.14
CA PHE A 106 14.80 6.30 -0.13
C PHE A 106 15.12 4.83 0.10
N LEU A 107 16.06 4.26 -0.68
CA LEU A 107 16.48 2.87 -0.54
C LEU A 107 17.05 2.59 0.86
N TYR A 108 17.95 3.44 1.34
CA TYR A 108 18.53 3.30 2.68
C TYR A 108 17.44 3.36 3.77
N GLY A 109 16.57 4.38 3.71
CA GLY A 109 15.49 4.56 4.66
C GLY A 109 14.51 3.39 4.64
N LEU A 110 14.22 2.82 3.46
CA LEU A 110 13.34 1.69 3.30
C LEU A 110 13.93 0.43 3.93
N LYS A 111 15.22 0.14 3.70
CA LYS A 111 15.93 -0.96 4.37
C LYS A 111 15.85 -0.81 5.91
N GLN A 112 16.01 0.41 6.43
CA GLN A 112 15.84 0.68 7.87
C GLN A 112 14.39 0.50 8.34
N LEU A 113 13.41 0.92 7.54
CA LEU A 113 12.00 0.74 7.86
C LEU A 113 11.62 -0.75 7.93
N LEU A 114 12.02 -1.53 6.92
CA LEU A 114 11.78 -2.97 6.87
C LEU A 114 12.41 -3.69 8.07
N LEU A 115 13.66 -3.36 8.42
CA LEU A 115 14.31 -3.91 9.62
C LEU A 115 13.50 -3.65 10.89
N ARG A 116 13.03 -2.42 11.09
CA ARG A 116 12.24 -2.03 12.27
C ARG A 116 10.86 -2.68 12.27
N ALA A 117 10.20 -2.79 11.12
CA ALA A 117 8.88 -3.39 10.99
C ALA A 117 8.92 -4.91 11.23
N ARG A 118 9.92 -5.60 10.66
CA ARG A 118 10.11 -7.05 10.83
C ARG A 118 10.41 -7.46 12.27
N ALA A 119 11.04 -6.58 13.05
CA ALA A 119 11.21 -6.79 14.49
C ALA A 119 9.88 -6.80 15.27
N ARG A 120 8.76 -6.41 14.64
CA ARG A 120 7.42 -6.36 15.26
C ARG A 120 6.50 -7.46 14.76
N ALA A 121 6.48 -7.69 13.45
CA ALA A 121 5.61 -8.66 12.81
C ALA A 121 6.14 -9.03 11.41
N PRO A 122 5.67 -10.15 10.82
CA PRO A 122 5.77 -10.38 9.37
C PRO A 122 5.36 -9.13 8.57
N VAL A 123 6.14 -8.80 7.54
CA VAL A 123 5.93 -7.62 6.70
C VAL A 123 5.62 -8.06 5.28
N LEU A 124 4.73 -7.33 4.64
CA LEU A 124 4.44 -7.37 3.21
C LEU A 124 4.57 -5.94 2.66
N VAL A 125 4.89 -5.80 1.37
CA VAL A 125 5.00 -4.48 0.71
C VAL A 125 4.19 -4.46 -0.58
N LEU A 126 3.47 -3.37 -0.78
CA LEU A 126 2.69 -3.09 -1.99
C LEU A 126 3.44 -2.07 -2.86
N GLY A 127 3.43 -2.30 -4.18
CA GLY A 127 4.01 -1.42 -5.19
C GLY A 127 3.28 -0.09 -5.37
N LEU A 128 3.69 0.65 -6.40
CA LEU A 128 3.25 2.01 -6.66
C LEU A 128 2.22 2.07 -7.79
N THR A 129 1.44 3.15 -7.81
CA THR A 129 0.35 3.33 -8.78
C THR A 129 0.73 4.32 -9.88
N PRO A 130 0.13 4.22 -11.08
CA PRO A 130 0.36 5.16 -12.18
C PRO A 130 0.05 6.61 -11.80
N VAL A 131 0.68 7.53 -12.53
CA VAL A 131 0.41 8.97 -12.48
C VAL A 131 0.21 9.51 -13.89
N GLN A 132 -0.59 10.56 -14.04
CA GLN A 132 -0.79 11.24 -15.30
C GLN A 132 0.06 12.51 -15.36
N GLU A 133 1.18 12.45 -16.08
CA GLU A 133 2.17 13.54 -16.15
C GLU A 133 1.59 14.84 -16.70
N ALA A 134 0.64 14.74 -17.64
CA ALA A 134 -0.03 15.89 -18.24
C ALA A 134 -0.91 16.69 -17.25
N ALA A 135 -1.23 16.12 -16.08
CA ALA A 135 -1.97 16.80 -15.03
C ALA A 135 -1.06 17.53 -14.01
N MET A 136 0.26 17.43 -14.17
CA MET A 136 1.22 18.07 -13.29
C MET A 136 1.41 19.56 -13.62
N PRO A 137 1.75 20.41 -12.64
CA PRO A 137 2.05 20.08 -11.25
C PRO A 137 0.82 19.79 -10.40
N PHE A 138 0.93 18.78 -9.53
CA PHE A 138 0.01 18.59 -8.43
C PHE A 138 0.23 19.65 -7.35
N ALA A 139 -0.87 20.23 -6.86
CA ALA A 139 -0.86 21.30 -5.84
C ALA A 139 0.12 22.45 -6.18
N ASP A 140 0.21 22.79 -7.46
CA ASP A 140 1.05 23.86 -8.02
C ASP A 140 2.57 23.71 -7.79
N VAL A 141 3.04 22.60 -7.22
CA VAL A 141 4.45 22.47 -6.80
C VAL A 141 5.07 21.08 -7.01
N LEU A 142 4.28 20.01 -7.01
CA LEU A 142 4.79 18.63 -7.09
C LEU A 142 4.65 18.08 -8.50
N TRP A 143 5.74 17.57 -9.05
CA TRP A 143 5.81 16.98 -10.38
C TRP A 143 6.07 15.49 -10.26
N TYR A 144 5.04 14.69 -10.51
CA TYR A 144 5.13 13.24 -10.57
C TYR A 144 5.37 12.79 -12.02
N GLY A 145 6.21 11.78 -12.21
CA GLY A 145 6.54 11.24 -13.53
C GLY A 145 6.69 9.73 -13.50
N LEU A 146 6.20 9.03 -14.52
CA LEU A 146 6.19 7.56 -14.58
C LEU A 146 7.60 6.98 -14.53
N GLU A 147 8.60 7.65 -15.10
CA GLU A 147 10.01 7.25 -14.97
C GLU A 147 10.45 7.18 -13.50
N GLN A 148 10.10 8.21 -12.72
CA GLN A 148 10.47 8.28 -11.31
C GLN A 148 9.65 7.29 -10.48
N VAL A 149 8.35 7.15 -10.74
CA VAL A 149 7.53 6.14 -10.06
C VAL A 149 8.10 4.74 -10.31
N ARG A 150 8.46 4.40 -11.55
CA ARG A 150 9.09 3.11 -11.89
C ARG A 150 10.43 2.92 -11.18
N ARG A 151 11.26 3.96 -11.12
CA ARG A 151 12.54 3.91 -10.41
C ARG A 151 12.33 3.59 -8.92
N TYR A 152 11.36 4.22 -8.26
CA TYR A 152 11.12 4.03 -6.83
C TYR A 152 10.43 2.69 -6.54
N GLU A 153 9.58 2.19 -7.44
CA GLU A 153 9.05 0.84 -7.33
C GLU A 153 10.17 -0.22 -7.45
N GLY A 154 11.13 -0.02 -8.35
CA GLY A 154 12.32 -0.89 -8.42
C GLY A 154 13.16 -0.88 -7.13
N LEU A 155 13.25 0.26 -6.44
CA LEU A 155 13.92 0.34 -5.13
C LEU A 155 13.11 -0.35 -4.02
N LEU A 156 11.77 -0.31 -4.09
CA LEU A 156 10.91 -1.09 -3.21
C LEU A 156 11.18 -2.59 -3.39
N GLU A 157 11.19 -3.04 -4.64
CA GLU A 157 11.47 -4.43 -5.00
C GLU A 157 12.86 -4.87 -4.53
N GLU A 158 13.91 -4.08 -4.80
CA GLU A 158 15.28 -4.36 -4.36
C GLU A 158 15.36 -4.57 -2.84
N ALA A 159 14.81 -3.63 -2.06
CA ALA A 159 14.85 -3.71 -0.61
C ALA A 159 14.04 -4.92 -0.08
N CYS A 160 12.93 -5.25 -0.73
CA CYS A 160 12.12 -6.41 -0.36
C CYS A 160 12.84 -7.73 -0.65
N LEU A 161 13.49 -7.83 -1.81
CA LEU A 161 14.27 -9.00 -2.20
C LEU A 161 15.44 -9.24 -1.23
N GLU A 162 16.19 -8.19 -0.88
CA GLU A 162 17.28 -8.29 0.10
C GLU A 162 16.80 -8.69 1.50
N ALA A 163 15.60 -8.23 1.88
CA ALA A 163 15.04 -8.49 3.21
C ALA A 163 14.25 -9.81 3.30
N ASP A 164 14.08 -10.54 2.20
CA ASP A 164 13.17 -11.69 2.07
C ASP A 164 11.75 -11.34 2.52
N VAL A 165 11.21 -10.26 1.95
CA VAL A 165 9.89 -9.71 2.23
C VAL A 165 9.01 -9.84 0.99
N PRO A 166 7.79 -10.41 1.10
CA PRO A 166 6.86 -10.45 -0.02
C PRO A 166 6.53 -9.06 -0.56
N PHE A 167 6.70 -8.89 -1.87
CA PHE A 167 6.40 -7.66 -2.61
C PHE A 167 5.35 -7.95 -3.69
N LEU A 168 4.37 -7.06 -3.82
CA LEU A 168 3.40 -7.08 -4.93
C LEU A 168 3.64 -5.84 -5.80
N PRO A 169 4.32 -5.96 -6.97
CA PRO A 169 4.45 -4.85 -7.91
C PRO A 169 3.07 -4.46 -8.45
N LEU A 170 2.86 -3.17 -8.73
CA LEU A 170 1.58 -2.68 -9.25
C LEU A 170 1.73 -1.85 -10.52
N LEU A 171 2.81 -1.08 -10.68
CA LEU A 171 2.88 -0.04 -11.70
C LEU A 171 2.70 -0.61 -13.11
N ASP A 172 3.58 -1.53 -13.51
CA ASP A 172 3.56 -2.05 -14.89
C ASP A 172 2.32 -2.94 -15.13
N GLU A 173 1.79 -3.62 -14.11
CA GLU A 173 0.52 -4.37 -14.23
C GLU A 173 -0.69 -3.46 -14.45
N LEU A 174 -0.70 -2.27 -13.86
CA LEU A 174 -1.77 -1.29 -14.06
C LEU A 174 -1.60 -0.57 -15.40
N LEU A 175 -0.38 -0.22 -15.79
CA LEU A 175 -0.06 0.42 -17.07
C LEU A 175 -0.32 -0.48 -18.29
N ALA A 176 -0.33 -1.81 -18.10
CA ALA A 176 -0.61 -2.76 -19.17
C ALA A 176 -2.05 -2.65 -19.72
N ASP A 177 -2.97 -2.07 -18.95
CA ASP A 177 -4.34 -1.82 -19.39
C ASP A 177 -4.45 -0.41 -20.00
N PRO A 178 -4.88 -0.26 -21.27
CA PRO A 178 -5.00 1.06 -21.90
C PRO A 178 -5.98 2.00 -21.21
N ASP A 179 -6.91 1.49 -20.39
CA ASP A 179 -7.90 2.29 -19.66
C ASP A 179 -7.34 2.87 -18.35
N TRP A 180 -6.09 2.58 -17.98
CA TRP A 180 -5.47 3.11 -16.76
C TRP A 180 -5.64 4.62 -16.54
N PRO A 181 -5.62 5.51 -17.55
CA PRO A 181 -5.82 6.94 -17.32
C PRO A 181 -7.22 7.25 -16.77
N ALA A 182 -8.23 6.45 -17.12
CA ALA A 182 -9.60 6.61 -16.64
C ALA A 182 -9.76 6.18 -15.16
N TRP A 183 -8.74 5.54 -14.58
CA TRP A 183 -8.73 5.10 -13.18
C TRP A 183 -8.21 6.15 -12.22
N LEU A 184 -7.74 7.29 -12.73
CA LEU A 184 -7.28 8.41 -11.93
C LEU A 184 -8.38 9.46 -11.73
N CYS A 185 -8.27 10.21 -10.64
CA CYS A 185 -8.95 11.47 -10.45
C CYS A 185 -8.37 12.53 -11.40
N GLY A 186 -9.08 13.64 -11.57
CA GLY A 186 -8.64 14.74 -12.44
C GLY A 186 -7.33 15.41 -12.01
N ASP A 187 -6.83 15.12 -10.81
CA ASP A 187 -5.52 15.58 -10.34
C ASP A 187 -4.34 14.73 -10.87
N GLY A 188 -4.63 13.65 -11.58
CA GLY A 188 -3.64 12.76 -12.19
C GLY A 188 -2.74 12.01 -11.21
N LEU A 189 -3.05 12.03 -9.92
CA LEU A 189 -2.27 11.39 -8.87
C LEU A 189 -3.08 10.32 -8.14
N HIS A 190 -4.30 10.66 -7.73
CA HIS A 190 -5.10 9.77 -6.90
C HIS A 190 -5.94 8.84 -7.76
N LEU A 191 -6.03 7.57 -7.34
CA LEU A 191 -6.98 6.64 -7.93
C LEU A 191 -8.41 7.05 -7.60
N ASN A 192 -9.30 6.97 -8.59
CA ASN A 192 -10.73 7.06 -8.36
C ASN A 192 -11.30 5.70 -7.89
N SER A 193 -12.62 5.61 -7.72
CA SER A 193 -13.29 4.36 -7.31
C SER A 193 -12.97 3.15 -8.20
N GLU A 194 -12.81 3.36 -9.51
CA GLU A 194 -12.39 2.30 -10.44
C GLU A 194 -10.94 1.88 -10.18
N GLY A 195 -10.02 2.83 -10.10
CA GLY A 195 -8.61 2.54 -9.84
C GLY A 195 -8.38 1.82 -8.51
N HIS A 196 -9.09 2.23 -7.46
CA HIS A 196 -9.07 1.52 -6.18
C HIS A 196 -9.63 0.09 -6.28
N ARG A 197 -10.61 -0.16 -7.17
CA ARG A 197 -11.06 -1.52 -7.46
C ARG A 197 -9.95 -2.35 -8.10
N GLN A 198 -9.23 -1.80 -9.08
CA GLN A 198 -8.14 -2.49 -9.78
C GLN A 198 -7.02 -2.92 -8.84
N VAL A 199 -6.68 -2.08 -7.86
CA VAL A 199 -5.71 -2.43 -6.80
C VAL A 199 -6.27 -3.49 -5.86
N PHE A 200 -7.51 -3.32 -5.36
CA PHE A 200 -8.16 -4.30 -4.49
C PHE A 200 -8.19 -5.69 -5.11
N GLU A 201 -8.52 -5.77 -6.40
CA GLU A 201 -8.62 -7.01 -7.15
C GLU A 201 -7.30 -7.79 -7.26
N ARG A 202 -6.17 -7.10 -7.32
CA ARG A 202 -4.83 -7.69 -7.29
C ARG A 202 -4.48 -8.14 -5.87
N VAL A 203 -4.69 -7.25 -4.89
CA VAL A 203 -4.37 -7.52 -3.47
C VAL A 203 -5.16 -8.71 -2.93
N GLN A 204 -6.46 -8.83 -3.22
CA GLN A 204 -7.28 -9.95 -2.71
C GLN A 204 -6.86 -11.32 -3.29
N ARG A 205 -6.15 -11.34 -4.42
CA ARG A 205 -5.67 -12.56 -5.09
C ARG A 205 -4.20 -12.85 -4.81
N TRP A 206 -3.52 -11.97 -4.06
CA TRP A 206 -2.10 -12.09 -3.80
C TRP A 206 -1.80 -13.28 -2.89
N SER A 207 -1.07 -14.26 -3.43
CA SER A 207 -0.80 -15.55 -2.77
C SER A 207 -0.13 -15.39 -1.40
N ALA A 208 0.88 -14.53 -1.27
CA ALA A 208 1.59 -14.30 -0.02
C ALA A 208 0.69 -13.69 1.06
N LEU A 209 -0.21 -12.78 0.68
CA LEU A 209 -1.18 -12.21 1.61
C LEU A 209 -2.22 -13.24 2.05
N LEU A 210 -2.72 -14.07 1.12
CA LEU A 210 -3.68 -15.13 1.41
C LEU A 210 -3.08 -16.22 2.31
N GLU A 211 -1.84 -16.61 2.06
CA GLU A 211 -1.08 -17.55 2.90
C GLU A 211 -0.89 -16.98 4.31
N TRP A 212 -0.43 -15.73 4.41
CA TRP A 212 -0.34 -15.03 5.70
C TRP A 212 -1.71 -14.90 6.38
N ALA A 213 -2.79 -14.71 5.63
CA ALA A 213 -4.13 -14.58 6.20
C ALA A 213 -4.72 -15.93 6.64
N GLY A 214 -4.14 -17.07 6.24
CA GLY A 214 -4.72 -18.39 6.48
C GLY A 214 -5.97 -18.67 5.65
N LEU A 215 -6.07 -18.02 4.48
CA LEU A 215 -7.22 -18.11 3.57
C LEU A 215 -6.97 -19.05 2.37
N GLN A 216 -5.89 -19.85 2.42
CA GLN A 216 -5.59 -20.89 1.43
C GLN A 216 -6.07 -22.30 1.86
N PRO A 217 -6.44 -23.17 0.90
CA PRO A 217 -6.65 -22.86 -0.51
C PRO A 217 -7.96 -22.06 -0.66
N LEU A 218 -8.00 -21.16 -1.65
CA LEU A 218 -9.25 -20.52 -2.04
C LEU A 218 -10.21 -21.65 -2.47
N HIS A 219 -11.09 -22.10 -1.59
CA HIS A 219 -12.36 -22.62 -2.05
C HIS A 219 -13.08 -21.43 -2.67
N LEU A 220 -12.79 -21.16 -3.95
CA LEU A 220 -13.62 -20.35 -4.83
C LEU A 220 -14.96 -21.08 -4.97
N GLY A 221 -15.75 -21.06 -3.90
CA GLY A 221 -17.17 -21.32 -3.96
C GLY A 221 -17.76 -20.23 -4.82
N THR A 222 -18.02 -20.57 -6.08
CA THR A 222 -18.94 -19.86 -6.94
C THR A 222 -20.27 -19.70 -6.22
N ALA A 223 -20.53 -18.51 -5.68
CA ALA A 223 -21.88 -18.11 -5.26
C ALA A 223 -21.97 -16.58 -5.16
N TRP A 224 -22.08 -15.92 -6.30
CA TRP A 224 -22.99 -14.78 -6.42
C TRP A 224 -24.15 -15.23 -7.31
N ARG A 225 -25.34 -15.27 -6.73
CA ARG A 225 -26.63 -15.15 -7.43
C ARG A 225 -27.25 -13.85 -6.95
#